data_AF-A0A1E3NQ67-F1
#
_entry.id   AF-A0A1E3NQ67-F1
#
_cell.length_a   1.000
_cell.length_b   1.000
_cell.length_c   1.000
_cell.angle_alpha   90.00
_cell.angle_beta   90.00
_cell.angle_gamma   90.00
#
_symmetry.space_group_name_H-M   'P 1'
#
loop_
_entity.id
_entity.type
_entity.pdbx_description
1 polymer ?
#
loop_
_entity_poly.entity_id
_entity_poly.type
_entity_poly.pdbx_seq_one_letter_code
_entity_poly.pdbx_strand_id
1 'polypeptide(L)'
;MSFNCPLSNGELEEKKVQQESKELLTEFDAMPKAPTKVYFPESEFLAKQPSMIRLNRLVETKLRLKIHGFDNLAQRQVAISEGKYNRVARYRKKLARVDNTNSNQGRGVCREVVSEREQQCWWKIVLSPYFRENKRKSRMIYRLNECHSMRSMACLMGCIGAIIPNNLTLRHFLEFHGRYGWSYSTNPAQKMEMLPLRWLGEQANFLEPLVLRYRTDSSGRRLGFEGLCPYCPMQHEDRLNGYDSLFFNLRSCSYEAHLARKHGVYGSGEELSPPVFVQKDFEAKFVCMECQRVNSISGGPLDANSFQLEYFRHCVNSHYRRKSAGSANVQFQRH
;
A
#
# COMPACT_ATOMS: atom_id res chain seq x y z
N MET A 1 45.52 -39.21 1.92
CA MET A 1 45.39 -38.40 0.69
C MET A 1 43.94 -37.93 0.60
N SER A 2 43.69 -36.66 0.89
CA SER A 2 42.34 -36.08 0.92
C SER A 2 42.00 -35.57 -0.49
N PHE A 3 40.97 -36.13 -1.12
CA PHE A 3 40.48 -35.64 -2.41
C PHE A 3 39.66 -34.37 -2.18
N ASN A 4 40.22 -33.22 -2.57
CA ASN A 4 39.45 -31.99 -2.68
C ASN A 4 38.65 -32.02 -3.98
N CYS A 5 37.31 -32.06 -3.86
CA CYS A 5 36.41 -31.93 -4.99
C CYS A 5 36.46 -30.47 -5.49
N PRO A 6 36.64 -30.20 -6.80
CA PRO A 6 36.61 -28.85 -7.33
C PRO A 6 35.20 -28.27 -7.17
N LEU A 7 35.14 -27.03 -6.68
CA LEU A 7 33.90 -26.26 -6.54
C LEU A 7 33.18 -26.17 -7.88
N SER A 8 31.87 -26.28 -7.86
CA SER A 8 31.05 -26.06 -9.05
C SER A 8 31.15 -24.61 -9.52
N ASN A 9 30.99 -24.36 -10.83
CA ASN A 9 31.07 -23.01 -11.40
C ASN A 9 30.13 -21.99 -10.71
N GLY A 10 29.01 -22.45 -10.14
CA GLY A 10 28.10 -21.59 -9.38
C GLY A 10 28.66 -21.14 -8.01
N GLU A 11 29.41 -21.99 -7.33
CA GLU A 11 30.03 -21.65 -6.03
C GLU A 11 31.24 -20.70 -6.22
N LEU A 12 31.90 -20.76 -7.37
CA LEU A 12 32.95 -19.81 -7.76
C LEU A 12 32.36 -18.43 -8.07
N GLU A 13 31.23 -18.34 -8.76
CA GLU A 13 30.56 -17.06 -9.01
C GLU A 13 30.01 -16.45 -7.72
N GLU A 14 29.43 -17.25 -6.82
CA GLU A 14 28.89 -16.74 -5.56
C GLU A 14 30.00 -16.20 -4.64
N LYS A 15 31.15 -16.88 -4.56
CA LYS A 15 32.32 -16.37 -3.83
C LYS A 15 32.88 -15.09 -4.43
N LYS A 16 32.90 -14.97 -5.77
CA LYS A 16 33.35 -13.76 -6.46
C LYS A 16 32.42 -12.57 -6.17
N VAL A 17 31.10 -12.78 -6.19
CA VAL A 17 30.11 -11.75 -5.86
C VAL A 17 30.20 -11.34 -4.39
N GLN A 18 30.42 -12.29 -3.47
CA GLN A 18 30.60 -11.98 -2.05
C GLN A 18 31.89 -11.18 -1.79
N GLN A 19 32.96 -11.46 -2.53
CA GLN A 19 34.22 -10.74 -2.42
C GLN A 19 34.12 -9.31 -2.98
N GLU A 20 33.54 -9.14 -4.18
CA GLU A 20 33.29 -7.81 -4.76
C GLU A 20 32.36 -6.96 -3.87
N SER A 21 31.37 -7.57 -3.23
CA SER A 21 30.48 -6.86 -2.29
C SER A 21 31.20 -6.41 -1.02
N LYS A 22 32.20 -7.16 -0.53
CA LYS A 22 32.99 -6.77 0.64
C LYS A 22 33.96 -5.64 0.31
N GLU A 23 34.60 -5.70 -0.85
CA GLU A 23 35.51 -4.64 -1.31
C GLU A 23 34.77 -3.30 -1.47
N LEU A 24 33.56 -3.32 -2.05
CA LEU A 24 32.73 -2.11 -2.20
C LEU A 24 32.19 -1.54 -0.87
N LEU A 25 31.88 -2.39 0.11
CA LEU A 25 31.50 -1.93 1.46
C LEU A 25 32.68 -1.25 2.16
N THR A 26 33.89 -1.79 1.96
CA THR A 26 35.12 -1.24 2.53
C THR A 26 35.47 0.11 1.88
N GLU A 27 35.26 0.25 0.56
CA GLU A 27 35.41 1.54 -0.14
C GLU A 27 34.38 2.58 0.32
N PHE A 28 33.13 2.18 0.54
CA PHE A 28 32.06 3.08 1.00
C PHE A 28 32.32 3.60 2.42
N ASP A 29 32.78 2.72 3.33
CA ASP A 29 33.12 3.08 4.70
C ASP A 29 34.41 3.93 4.79
N ALA A 30 35.29 3.84 3.77
CA ALA A 30 36.49 4.65 3.64
C ALA A 30 36.23 6.04 2.99
N MET A 31 35.03 6.32 2.48
CA MET A 31 34.72 7.63 1.91
C MET A 31 34.62 8.69 3.02
N PRO A 32 35.28 9.86 2.87
CA PRO A 32 35.17 10.94 3.86
C PRO A 32 33.71 11.39 3.95
N LYS A 33 33.16 11.42 5.18
CA LYS A 33 31.80 11.89 5.46
C LYS A 33 31.67 13.33 4.93
N ALA A 34 30.75 13.52 3.98
CA ALA A 34 30.58 14.80 3.31
C ALA A 34 30.27 15.91 4.33
N PRO A 35 30.98 17.06 4.29
CA PRO A 35 30.60 18.21 5.07
C PRO A 35 29.24 18.73 4.60
N THR A 36 28.41 19.10 5.57
CA THR A 36 27.08 19.65 5.33
C THR A 36 27.26 21.04 4.69
N LYS A 37 27.01 21.10 3.37
CA LYS A 37 27.12 22.24 2.43
C LYS A 37 28.44 22.33 1.68
N VAL A 38 28.40 21.96 0.40
CA VAL A 38 29.36 22.42 -0.63
C VAL A 38 28.59 22.68 -1.92
N TYR A 39 28.79 23.87 -2.49
CA TYR A 39 28.40 24.24 -3.85
C TYR A 39 29.44 23.67 -4.81
N PHE A 40 29.02 22.92 -5.84
CA PHE A 40 29.92 22.48 -6.90
C PHE A 40 29.85 23.46 -8.08
N PRO A 41 31.00 23.94 -8.60
CA PRO A 41 31.02 24.69 -9.84
C PRO A 41 30.73 23.78 -11.04
N GLU A 42 29.93 24.31 -11.97
CA GLU A 42 29.31 23.63 -13.14
C GLU A 42 30.33 22.89 -14.04
N SER A 43 31.60 23.31 -14.00
CA SER A 43 32.70 22.71 -14.76
C SER A 43 33.11 21.30 -14.31
N GLU A 44 32.91 20.93 -13.04
CA GLU A 44 33.22 19.58 -12.54
C GLU A 44 32.14 18.54 -12.87
N PHE A 45 30.91 19.00 -13.14
CA PHE A 45 29.78 18.12 -13.47
C PHE A 45 29.89 17.56 -14.91
N LEU A 46 30.41 18.37 -15.83
CA LEU A 46 30.58 17.97 -17.24
C LEU A 46 31.72 16.96 -17.44
N ALA A 47 32.76 17.00 -16.60
CA ALA A 47 33.88 16.04 -16.66
C ALA A 47 33.51 14.62 -16.19
N LYS A 48 32.41 14.45 -15.44
CA LYS A 48 31.96 13.15 -14.87
C LYS A 48 30.86 12.47 -15.69
N GLN A 49 30.46 13.00 -16.85
CA GLN A 49 29.43 12.36 -17.69
C GLN A 49 29.81 10.95 -18.19
N PRO A 50 31.05 10.65 -18.60
CA PRO A 50 31.41 9.30 -19.07
C PRO A 50 31.32 8.23 -17.97
N SER A 51 31.64 8.57 -16.71
CA SER A 51 31.53 7.66 -15.57
C SER A 51 30.08 7.47 -15.11
N MET A 52 29.24 8.50 -15.22
CA MET A 52 27.78 8.42 -14.99
C MET A 52 27.06 7.54 -16.02
N ILE A 53 27.44 7.61 -17.30
CA ILE A 53 26.89 6.74 -18.35
C ILE A 53 27.27 5.28 -18.09
N ARG A 54 28.50 5.02 -17.63
CA ARG A 54 28.97 3.68 -17.27
C ARG A 54 28.24 3.15 -16.03
N LEU A 55 28.02 3.99 -15.02
CA LEU A 55 27.25 3.67 -13.82
C LEU A 55 25.78 3.37 -14.14
N ASN A 56 25.15 4.17 -15.01
CA ASN A 56 23.78 3.95 -15.47
C ASN A 56 23.64 2.64 -16.25
N ARG A 57 24.57 2.30 -17.14
CA ARG A 57 24.57 1.00 -17.83
C ARG A 57 24.76 -0.17 -16.85
N LEU A 58 25.57 0.00 -15.80
CA LEU A 58 25.80 -1.03 -14.78
C LEU A 58 24.59 -1.21 -13.87
N VAL A 59 23.91 -0.12 -13.51
CA VAL A 59 22.62 -0.12 -12.78
C VAL A 59 21.52 -0.74 -13.64
N GLU A 60 21.48 -0.43 -14.94
CA GLU A 60 20.52 -0.99 -15.89
C GLU A 60 20.74 -2.50 -16.11
N THR A 61 21.99 -2.94 -16.18
CA THR A 61 22.35 -4.36 -16.29
C THR A 61 22.04 -5.11 -14.98
N LYS A 62 22.32 -4.51 -13.82
CA LYS A 62 21.92 -5.06 -12.51
C LYS A 62 20.40 -5.06 -12.30
N LEU A 63 19.67 -4.11 -12.86
CA LEU A 63 18.19 -4.08 -12.87
C LEU A 63 17.62 -5.17 -13.78
N ARG A 64 18.16 -5.36 -15.00
CA ARG A 64 17.75 -6.45 -15.91
C ARG A 64 18.01 -7.84 -15.32
N LEU A 65 19.18 -8.04 -14.70
CA LEU A 65 19.49 -9.29 -13.99
C LEU A 65 18.63 -9.49 -12.73
N LYS A 66 18.27 -8.40 -12.02
CA LYS A 66 17.29 -8.46 -10.93
C LYS A 66 15.88 -8.77 -11.42
N ILE A 67 15.42 -8.25 -12.55
CA ILE A 67 14.06 -8.47 -13.07
C ILE A 67 13.81 -9.97 -13.36
N HIS A 68 14.74 -10.65 -14.03
CA HIS A 68 14.62 -12.11 -14.26
C HIS A 68 14.78 -12.95 -12.98
N GLY A 69 15.56 -12.48 -12.00
CA GLY A 69 15.67 -13.09 -10.67
C GLY A 69 14.42 -12.87 -9.80
N PHE A 70 13.78 -11.70 -9.92
CA PHE A 70 12.58 -11.31 -9.15
C PHE A 70 11.34 -12.06 -9.61
N ASP A 71 11.21 -12.45 -10.87
CA ASP A 71 10.08 -13.29 -11.31
C ASP A 71 10.12 -14.66 -10.62
N ASN A 72 11.30 -15.29 -10.54
CA ASN A 72 11.50 -16.53 -9.80
C ASN A 72 11.40 -16.34 -8.28
N LEU A 73 11.91 -15.24 -7.74
CA LEU A 73 11.83 -14.93 -6.30
C LEU A 73 10.40 -14.59 -5.87
N ALA A 74 9.65 -13.81 -6.65
CA ALA A 74 8.26 -13.47 -6.38
C ALA A 74 7.35 -14.69 -6.53
N GLN A 75 7.54 -15.52 -7.56
CA GLN A 75 6.82 -16.80 -7.70
C GLN A 75 7.17 -17.76 -6.55
N ARG A 76 8.45 -17.83 -6.13
CA ARG A 76 8.86 -18.58 -4.93
C ARG A 76 8.30 -17.98 -3.65
N GLN A 77 8.23 -16.65 -3.50
CA GLN A 77 7.65 -15.98 -2.33
C GLN A 77 6.14 -16.21 -2.26
N VAL A 78 5.44 -16.18 -3.40
CA VAL A 78 4.03 -16.55 -3.55
C VAL A 78 3.87 -18.00 -3.13
N ALA A 79 4.60 -18.94 -3.73
CA ALA A 79 4.52 -20.36 -3.40
C ALA A 79 4.89 -20.68 -1.94
N ILE A 80 5.86 -19.97 -1.36
CA ILE A 80 6.23 -20.08 0.06
C ILE A 80 5.13 -19.50 0.96
N SER A 81 4.59 -18.33 0.62
CA SER A 81 3.54 -17.67 1.41
C SER A 81 2.21 -18.43 1.34
N GLU A 82 1.82 -18.92 0.17
CA GLU A 82 0.67 -19.79 -0.05
C GLU A 82 0.90 -21.18 0.53
N GLY A 83 2.09 -21.75 0.39
CA GLY A 83 2.49 -23.02 1.00
C GLY A 83 2.44 -22.96 2.53
N LYS A 84 2.93 -21.87 3.14
CA LYS A 84 2.84 -21.62 4.58
C LYS A 84 1.39 -21.39 5.02
N TYR A 85 0.62 -20.60 4.29
CA TYR A 85 -0.80 -20.37 4.56
C TYR A 85 -1.63 -21.68 4.46
N ASN A 86 -1.37 -22.50 3.44
CA ASN A 86 -2.03 -23.78 3.23
C ASN A 86 -1.63 -24.83 4.27
N ARG A 87 -0.40 -24.78 4.80
CA ARG A 87 -0.02 -25.58 5.99
C ARG A 87 -0.81 -25.15 7.22
N VAL A 88 -0.95 -23.85 7.47
CA VAL A 88 -1.73 -23.33 8.61
C VAL A 88 -3.22 -23.64 8.47
N ALA A 89 -3.80 -23.50 7.27
CA ALA A 89 -5.20 -23.86 7.00
C ALA A 89 -5.45 -25.37 7.15
N ARG A 90 -4.51 -26.21 6.70
CA ARG A 90 -4.53 -27.67 6.96
C ARG A 90 -4.37 -28.00 8.44
N TYR A 91 -3.54 -27.25 9.16
CA TYR A 91 -3.35 -27.41 10.61
C TYR A 91 -4.62 -27.06 11.38
N ARG A 92 -5.32 -25.97 11.01
CA ARG A 92 -6.66 -25.64 11.54
C ARG A 92 -7.69 -26.73 11.28
N LYS A 93 -7.76 -27.27 10.05
CA LYS A 93 -8.64 -28.41 9.74
C LYS A 93 -8.28 -29.68 10.52
N LYS A 94 -7.00 -29.89 10.84
CA LYS A 94 -6.55 -31.00 11.70
C LYS A 94 -6.93 -30.76 13.16
N LEU A 95 -6.70 -29.58 13.72
CA LEU A 95 -7.06 -29.24 15.10
C LEU A 95 -8.59 -29.31 15.32
N ALA A 96 -9.38 -28.72 14.42
CA ALA A 96 -10.85 -28.81 14.48
C ALA A 96 -11.40 -30.23 14.30
N ARG A 97 -10.62 -31.14 13.69
CA ARG A 97 -10.96 -32.58 13.65
C ARG A 97 -10.57 -33.31 14.93
N VAL A 98 -9.48 -32.90 15.58
CA VAL A 98 -9.03 -33.48 16.86
C VAL A 98 -10.01 -33.17 17.99
N ASP A 99 -10.62 -31.98 17.99
CA ASP A 99 -11.68 -31.64 18.94
C ASP A 99 -12.96 -32.50 18.75
N ASN A 100 -13.16 -33.05 17.55
CA ASN A 100 -14.29 -33.95 17.23
C ASN A 100 -13.95 -35.45 17.30
N THR A 101 -12.69 -35.85 17.52
CA THR A 101 -12.28 -37.26 17.51
C THR A 101 -11.44 -37.67 18.73
N ASN A 102 -11.60 -37.00 19.88
CA ASN A 102 -11.13 -37.55 21.15
C ASN A 102 -12.10 -38.59 21.70
N SER A 103 -12.27 -39.67 20.93
CA SER A 103 -12.56 -41.00 21.45
C SER A 103 -11.81 -42.00 20.58
N ASN A 104 -10.77 -42.60 21.17
CA ASN A 104 -10.02 -43.78 20.72
C ASN A 104 -8.76 -43.62 19.84
N GLN A 105 -7.68 -44.12 20.45
CA GLN A 105 -6.50 -44.81 19.89
C GLN A 105 -5.34 -43.98 19.31
N GLY A 106 -4.31 -43.80 20.16
CA GLY A 106 -3.13 -44.66 20.14
C GLY A 106 -2.38 -44.84 18.83
N ARG A 107 -1.82 -43.78 18.24
CA ARG A 107 -0.59 -43.85 17.44
C ARG A 107 0.28 -42.62 17.67
N GLY A 108 1.53 -42.87 18.07
CA GLY A 108 2.56 -41.86 18.25
C GLY A 108 2.91 -41.18 16.92
N VAL A 109 2.24 -40.08 16.64
CA VAL A 109 2.73 -39.06 15.70
C VAL A 109 3.51 -38.08 16.56
N CYS A 110 4.81 -37.90 16.28
CA CYS A 110 5.57 -36.77 16.79
C CYS A 110 4.86 -35.48 16.35
N ARG A 111 3.94 -34.99 17.18
CA ARG A 111 3.36 -33.66 17.03
C ARG A 111 4.41 -32.72 17.58
N GLU A 112 5.08 -31.98 16.71
CA GLU A 112 5.71 -30.73 17.11
C GLU A 112 4.61 -29.86 17.71
N VAL A 113 4.51 -29.87 19.03
CA VAL A 113 3.63 -28.97 19.77
C VAL A 113 4.29 -27.60 19.70
N VAL A 114 3.98 -26.86 18.63
CA VAL A 114 4.32 -25.44 18.53
C VAL A 114 3.69 -24.75 19.73
N SER A 115 4.52 -24.16 20.58
CA SER A 115 4.08 -23.55 21.83
C SER A 115 3.03 -22.46 21.55
N GLU A 116 2.10 -22.25 22.47
CA GLU A 116 1.07 -21.21 22.33
C GLU A 116 1.69 -19.82 22.05
N ARG A 117 2.85 -19.54 22.65
CA ARG A 117 3.64 -18.33 22.43
C ARG A 117 4.16 -18.20 20.99
N GLU A 118 4.65 -19.29 20.40
CA GLU A 118 5.05 -19.31 18.99
C GLU A 118 3.85 -19.13 18.07
N GLN A 119 2.71 -19.77 18.37
CA GLN A 119 1.48 -19.58 17.60
C GLN A 119 1.03 -18.11 17.64
N GLN A 120 1.05 -17.48 18.82
CA GLN A 120 0.74 -16.06 18.97
C GLN A 120 1.72 -15.16 18.19
N CYS A 121 3.02 -15.47 18.21
CA CYS A 121 4.03 -14.73 17.44
C CYS A 121 3.81 -14.86 15.92
N TRP A 122 3.55 -16.07 15.43
CA TRP A 122 3.20 -16.31 14.04
C TRP A 122 1.90 -15.60 13.63
N TRP A 123 0.90 -15.56 14.51
CA TRP A 123 -0.32 -14.80 14.27
C TRP A 123 -0.06 -13.30 14.16
N LYS A 124 0.78 -12.73 15.03
CA LYS A 124 1.20 -11.32 14.90
C LYS A 124 1.89 -11.04 13.58
N ILE A 125 2.73 -11.96 13.08
CA ILE A 125 3.41 -11.81 11.79
C ILE A 125 2.42 -11.92 10.63
N VAL A 126 1.57 -12.95 10.58
CA VAL A 126 0.61 -13.18 9.48
C VAL A 126 -0.46 -12.09 9.43
N LEU A 127 -0.87 -11.58 10.58
CA LEU A 127 -1.85 -10.49 10.66
C LEU A 127 -1.20 -9.11 10.53
N SER A 128 0.13 -9.01 10.54
CA SER A 128 0.82 -7.73 10.41
C SER A 128 0.48 -7.03 9.09
N PRO A 129 0.36 -5.69 9.09
CA PRO A 129 0.23 -4.91 7.87
C PRO A 129 1.30 -5.22 6.83
N TYR A 130 2.54 -5.47 7.29
CA TYR A 130 3.66 -5.84 6.43
C TYR A 130 3.42 -7.14 5.65
N PHE A 131 2.92 -8.19 6.31
CA PHE A 131 2.62 -9.45 5.63
C PHE A 131 1.46 -9.30 4.65
N ARG A 132 0.41 -8.57 5.04
CA ARG A 132 -0.74 -8.29 4.15
C ARG A 132 -0.30 -7.52 2.90
N GLU A 133 0.57 -6.53 3.07
CA GLU A 133 1.14 -5.74 1.98
C GLU A 133 1.99 -6.60 1.03
N ASN A 134 2.85 -7.48 1.56
CA ASN A 134 3.60 -8.42 0.74
C ASN A 134 2.68 -9.39 -0.01
N LYS A 135 1.63 -9.91 0.65
CA LYS A 135 0.63 -10.78 -0.01
C LYS A 135 -0.10 -10.04 -1.13
N ARG A 136 -0.46 -8.77 -0.92
CA ARG A 136 -1.05 -7.90 -1.95
C ARG A 136 -0.12 -7.76 -3.15
N LYS A 137 1.14 -7.38 -2.91
CA LYS A 137 2.17 -7.25 -3.95
C LYS A 137 2.35 -8.53 -4.77
N SER A 138 2.46 -9.67 -4.10
CA SER A 138 2.55 -11.00 -4.71
C SER A 138 1.36 -11.33 -5.63
N ARG A 139 0.12 -11.06 -5.17
CA ARG A 139 -1.09 -11.27 -5.99
C ARG A 139 -1.14 -10.36 -7.21
N MET A 140 -0.65 -9.13 -7.07
CA MET A 140 -0.58 -8.17 -8.17
C MET A 140 0.37 -8.65 -9.26
N ILE A 141 1.57 -9.11 -8.89
CA ILE A 141 2.55 -9.72 -9.82
C ILE A 141 1.96 -10.94 -10.53
N TYR A 142 1.27 -11.81 -9.79
CA TYR A 142 0.63 -12.97 -10.39
C TYR A 142 -0.40 -12.58 -11.47
N ARG A 143 -1.32 -11.66 -11.14
CA ARG A 143 -2.32 -11.16 -12.10
C ARG A 143 -1.70 -10.44 -13.29
N LEU A 144 -0.58 -9.75 -13.09
CA LEU A 144 0.17 -9.13 -14.18
C LEU A 144 0.65 -10.17 -15.19
N ASN A 145 1.24 -11.26 -14.71
CA ASN A 145 1.76 -12.34 -15.54
C ASN A 145 0.67 -13.10 -16.31
N GLU A 146 -0.53 -13.19 -15.73
CA GLU A 146 -1.70 -13.76 -16.42
C GLU A 146 -2.22 -12.85 -17.55
N CYS A 147 -2.01 -11.55 -17.48
CA CYS A 147 -2.45 -10.64 -18.53
C CYS A 147 -1.48 -10.68 -19.72
N HIS A 148 -1.96 -11.23 -20.84
CA HIS A 148 -1.19 -11.32 -22.08
C HIS A 148 -0.60 -9.98 -22.53
N SER A 149 -1.36 -8.89 -22.38
CA SER A 149 -0.93 -7.53 -22.75
C SER A 149 0.28 -7.02 -21.96
N MET A 150 0.64 -7.67 -20.84
CA MET A 150 1.62 -7.18 -19.87
C MET A 150 2.88 -8.03 -19.76
N ARG A 151 2.94 -9.19 -20.41
CA ARG A 151 4.07 -10.14 -20.29
C ARG A 151 5.44 -9.57 -20.69
N SER A 152 5.47 -8.47 -21.44
CA SER A 152 6.70 -7.79 -21.87
C SER A 152 7.00 -6.49 -21.11
N MET A 153 6.23 -6.15 -20.08
CA MET A 153 6.38 -4.89 -19.34
C MET A 153 7.04 -5.11 -17.97
N ALA A 154 7.94 -4.21 -17.59
CA ALA A 154 8.59 -4.26 -16.28
C ALA A 154 7.66 -3.64 -15.22
N CYS A 155 7.33 -4.38 -14.17
CA CYS A 155 6.47 -3.85 -13.09
C CYS A 155 7.24 -2.94 -12.13
N LEU A 156 6.68 -1.78 -11.82
CA LEU A 156 7.22 -0.80 -10.88
C LEU A 156 6.68 -1.04 -9.45
N MET A 157 7.01 -2.20 -8.88
CA MET A 157 6.48 -2.71 -7.59
C MET A 157 6.81 -1.86 -6.34
N GLY A 158 7.72 -0.90 -6.46
CA GLY A 158 8.15 -0.02 -5.36
C GLY A 158 7.32 1.26 -5.21
N CYS A 159 6.47 1.60 -6.19
CA CYS A 159 5.93 2.96 -6.30
C CYS A 159 4.61 3.19 -5.56
N ILE A 160 3.99 2.17 -4.96
CA ILE A 160 2.68 2.33 -4.30
C ILE A 160 2.67 1.62 -2.95
N GLY A 161 2.73 2.41 -1.87
CA GLY A 161 2.44 1.96 -0.51
C GLY A 161 0.94 1.88 -0.24
N ALA A 162 0.55 1.20 0.84
CA ALA A 162 -0.82 1.27 1.35
C ALA A 162 -1.19 2.72 1.71
N ILE A 163 -2.44 3.11 1.48
CA ILE A 163 -2.93 4.43 1.91
C ILE A 163 -3.23 4.36 3.41
N ILE A 164 -2.57 5.24 4.16
CA ILE A 164 -2.66 5.31 5.61
C ILE A 164 -3.70 6.38 5.98
N PRO A 165 -4.73 6.05 6.78
CA PRO A 165 -5.61 7.05 7.35
C PRO A 165 -4.85 8.01 8.27
N ASN A 166 -5.26 9.29 8.31
CA ASN A 166 -4.69 10.30 9.20
C ASN A 166 -5.04 10.11 10.69
N ASN A 167 -5.91 9.13 11.00
CA ASN A 167 -6.30 8.73 12.36
C ASN A 167 -6.88 9.85 13.23
N LEU A 168 -7.36 10.92 12.61
CA LEU A 168 -8.08 11.98 13.32
C LEU A 168 -9.46 11.47 13.77
N THR A 169 -9.70 11.59 15.07
CA THR A 169 -10.95 11.22 15.74
C THR A 169 -11.58 12.44 16.41
N LEU A 170 -12.86 12.33 16.85
CA LEU A 170 -13.57 13.43 17.52
C LEU A 170 -12.77 14.03 18.70
N ARG A 171 -11.96 13.24 19.39
CA ARG A 171 -11.12 13.71 20.52
C ARG A 171 -10.18 14.84 20.12
N HIS A 172 -9.66 14.81 18.89
CA HIS A 172 -8.77 15.85 18.37
C HIS A 172 -9.49 17.18 18.11
N PHE A 173 -10.82 17.17 18.05
CA PHE A 173 -11.64 18.35 17.74
C PHE A 173 -12.33 18.96 18.96
N LEU A 174 -12.20 18.35 20.14
CA LEU A 174 -12.83 18.86 21.36
C LEU A 174 -12.35 20.28 21.71
N GLU A 175 -11.07 20.59 21.49
CA GLU A 175 -10.50 21.92 21.76
C GLU A 175 -10.94 23.00 20.77
N PHE A 176 -11.51 22.61 19.63
CA PHE A 176 -12.01 23.52 18.59
C PHE A 176 -13.53 23.69 18.64
N HIS A 177 -14.22 22.97 19.51
CA HIS A 177 -15.68 23.07 19.62
C HIS A 177 -16.10 24.50 19.97
N GLY A 178 -17.07 25.04 19.24
CA GLY A 178 -17.55 26.42 19.36
C GLY A 178 -16.70 27.48 18.66
N ARG A 179 -15.45 27.17 18.24
CA ARG A 179 -14.62 28.13 17.51
C ARG A 179 -15.25 28.41 16.14
N TYR A 180 -15.37 29.69 15.80
CA TYR A 180 -15.99 30.16 14.56
C TYR A 180 -17.40 29.58 14.30
N GLY A 181 -18.11 29.21 15.37
CA GLY A 181 -19.46 28.64 15.32
C GLY A 181 -19.54 27.16 14.89
N TRP A 182 -18.42 26.44 14.84
CA TRP A 182 -18.40 25.02 14.49
C TRP A 182 -18.63 24.12 15.70
N SER A 183 -19.52 23.16 15.54
CA SER A 183 -19.69 22.01 16.43
C SER A 183 -19.26 20.74 15.72
N TYR A 184 -18.70 19.80 16.48
CA TYR A 184 -18.16 18.54 15.98
C TYR A 184 -18.90 17.35 16.60
N SER A 185 -19.10 16.29 15.83
CA SER A 185 -19.67 15.03 16.31
C SER A 185 -19.07 13.83 15.57
N THR A 186 -19.25 12.63 16.13
CA THR A 186 -19.04 11.39 15.37
C THR A 186 -20.13 11.25 14.29
N ASN A 187 -19.80 10.55 13.20
CA ASN A 187 -20.79 10.16 12.21
C ASN A 187 -21.48 8.84 12.63
N PRO A 188 -22.79 8.83 12.91
CA PRO A 188 -23.48 7.59 13.29
C PRO A 188 -23.54 6.55 12.16
N ALA A 189 -23.37 6.96 10.90
CA ALA A 189 -23.31 6.02 9.78
C ALA A 189 -21.97 5.26 9.72
N GLN A 190 -20.93 5.78 10.35
CA GLN A 190 -19.62 5.14 10.43
C GLN A 190 -19.56 4.27 11.69
N LYS A 191 -19.54 2.95 11.50
CA LYS A 191 -19.55 1.97 12.60
C LYS A 191 -18.16 1.71 13.18
N MET A 192 -17.12 2.09 12.47
CA MET A 192 -15.73 1.87 12.89
C MET A 192 -15.24 3.09 13.69
N GLU A 193 -14.46 2.86 14.74
CA GLU A 193 -13.77 3.95 15.45
C GLU A 193 -12.55 4.48 14.67
N MET A 194 -11.95 3.62 13.86
CA MET A 194 -10.81 3.91 13.00
C MET A 194 -10.99 3.20 11.67
N LEU A 195 -10.57 3.86 10.60
CA LEU A 195 -10.54 3.23 9.28
C LEU A 195 -9.29 2.35 9.14
N PRO A 196 -9.38 1.23 8.41
CA PRO A 196 -8.24 0.37 8.20
C PRO A 196 -7.29 0.92 7.13
N LEU A 197 -6.09 0.36 7.10
CA LEU A 197 -5.15 0.57 6.01
C LEU A 197 -5.73 0.03 4.71
N ARG A 198 -5.62 0.82 3.64
CA ARG A 198 -6.24 0.48 2.37
C ARG A 198 -5.42 -0.48 1.53
N TRP A 199 -6.13 -1.22 0.69
CA TRP A 199 -5.63 -2.30 -0.16
C TRP A 199 -5.10 -3.53 0.57
N LEU A 200 -5.28 -3.61 1.89
CA LEU A 200 -4.93 -4.79 2.68
C LEU A 200 -6.06 -5.82 2.77
N GLY A 201 -7.16 -5.61 2.04
CA GLY A 201 -8.29 -6.54 1.94
C GLY A 201 -9.27 -6.46 3.11
N GLU A 202 -9.28 -5.36 3.85
CA GLU A 202 -10.25 -5.11 4.91
C GLU A 202 -11.55 -4.55 4.32
N GLN A 203 -12.68 -5.07 4.77
CA GLN A 203 -14.00 -4.58 4.36
C GLN A 203 -14.41 -3.43 5.26
N ALA A 204 -14.48 -2.23 4.71
CA ALA A 204 -14.98 -1.04 5.37
C ALA A 204 -15.75 -0.16 4.37
N ASN A 205 -16.60 0.73 4.89
CA ASN A 205 -17.13 1.82 4.10
C ASN A 205 -16.16 3.00 4.20
N PHE A 206 -15.35 3.16 3.16
CA PHE A 206 -14.31 4.19 3.07
C PHE A 206 -14.84 5.56 2.63
N LEU A 207 -16.13 5.65 2.30
CA LEU A 207 -16.80 6.90 1.97
C LEU A 207 -17.24 7.61 3.27
N GLU A 208 -17.85 6.91 4.21
CA GLU A 208 -18.44 7.57 5.39
C GLU A 208 -17.36 8.21 6.30
N PRO A 209 -17.39 9.54 6.53
CA PRO A 209 -16.41 10.21 7.40
C PRO A 209 -16.56 9.74 8.85
N LEU A 210 -15.47 9.73 9.61
CA LEU A 210 -15.50 9.43 11.05
C LEU A 210 -16.02 10.61 11.88
N VAL A 211 -15.62 11.83 11.50
CA VAL A 211 -15.94 13.08 12.17
C VAL A 211 -16.74 13.98 11.25
N LEU A 212 -17.81 14.53 11.79
CA LEU A 212 -18.64 15.56 11.16
C LEU A 212 -18.42 16.88 11.88
N ARG A 213 -18.50 17.97 11.12
CA ARG A 213 -18.71 19.31 11.68
C ARG A 213 -19.95 19.97 11.07
N TYR A 214 -20.58 20.83 11.84
CA TYR A 214 -21.76 21.59 11.44
C TYR A 214 -21.84 22.89 12.22
N ARG A 215 -22.60 23.85 11.70
CA ARG A 215 -22.99 25.06 12.43
C ARG A 215 -24.42 24.92 12.95
N THR A 216 -24.77 25.69 13.95
CA THR A 216 -26.13 25.75 14.49
C THR A 216 -26.70 27.13 14.25
N ASP A 217 -27.94 27.22 13.77
CA ASP A 217 -28.63 28.51 13.63
C ASP A 217 -29.26 28.97 14.95
N SER A 218 -29.87 30.16 14.94
CA SER A 218 -30.54 30.75 16.11
C SER A 218 -31.70 29.91 16.65
N SER A 219 -32.24 28.98 15.85
CA SER A 219 -33.30 28.04 16.25
C SER A 219 -32.77 26.72 16.80
N GLY A 220 -31.45 26.55 16.90
CA GLY A 220 -30.84 25.29 17.33
C GLY A 220 -30.71 24.24 16.21
N ARG A 221 -31.08 24.59 14.97
CA ARG A 221 -31.04 23.65 13.85
C ARG A 221 -29.62 23.55 13.29
N ARG A 222 -29.20 22.31 13.00
CA ARG A 222 -27.90 22.01 12.40
C ARG A 222 -27.86 22.31 10.90
N LEU A 223 -26.87 23.08 10.48
CA LEU A 223 -26.63 23.55 9.11
C LEU A 223 -25.20 23.25 8.66
N GLY A 224 -24.98 23.20 7.34
CA GLY A 224 -23.62 23.16 6.77
C GLY A 224 -22.79 21.96 7.20
N PHE A 225 -23.32 20.74 7.03
CA PHE A 225 -22.59 19.52 7.39
C PHE A 225 -21.38 19.29 6.47
N GLU A 226 -20.22 19.10 7.11
CA GLU A 226 -18.98 18.74 6.45
C GLU A 226 -18.38 17.50 7.10
N GLY A 227 -17.76 16.66 6.27
CA GLY A 227 -17.09 15.44 6.68
C GLY A 227 -15.57 15.60 6.62
N LEU A 228 -14.89 15.09 7.64
CA LEU A 228 -13.43 15.03 7.66
C LEU A 228 -12.94 13.97 6.66
N CYS A 229 -12.06 14.36 5.73
CA CYS A 229 -11.36 13.39 4.89
C CYS A 229 -10.34 12.61 5.75
N PRO A 230 -10.42 11.28 5.79
CA PRO A 230 -9.53 10.47 6.61
C PRO A 230 -8.17 10.20 5.95
N TYR A 231 -7.92 10.64 4.71
CA TYR A 231 -6.72 10.28 3.94
C TYR A 231 -5.87 11.48 3.52
N CYS A 232 -6.38 12.71 3.70
CA CYS A 232 -5.56 13.88 3.45
C CYS A 232 -4.45 13.95 4.52
N PRO A 233 -3.19 14.18 4.09
CA PRO A 233 -2.08 14.30 5.01
C PRO A 233 -2.28 15.54 5.88
N MET A 234 -2.05 15.39 7.18
CA MET A 234 -2.04 16.51 8.10
C MET A 234 -0.75 17.31 7.94
N GLN A 235 -0.87 18.61 7.69
CA GLN A 235 0.23 19.55 7.80
C GLN A 235 0.26 20.16 9.20
N HIS A 236 1.40 20.73 9.58
CA HIS A 236 1.55 21.34 10.91
C HIS A 236 0.59 22.53 11.08
N GLU A 237 0.41 23.30 10.00
CA GLU A 237 -0.42 24.50 9.92
C GLU A 237 -1.91 24.16 10.06
N ASP A 238 -2.34 22.96 9.65
CA ASP A 238 -3.73 22.53 9.74
C ASP A 238 -4.21 22.53 11.20
N ARG A 239 -3.34 22.14 12.15
CA ARG A 239 -3.68 22.13 13.57
C ARG A 239 -4.02 23.52 14.10
N LEU A 240 -3.33 24.56 13.62
CA LEU A 240 -3.57 25.95 14.05
C LEU A 240 -4.96 26.42 13.64
N ASN A 241 -5.46 25.91 12.51
CA ASN A 241 -6.75 26.26 11.92
C ASN A 241 -7.81 25.16 12.13
N GLY A 242 -7.71 24.35 13.19
CA GLY A 242 -8.72 23.34 13.50
C GLY A 242 -8.94 22.29 12.41
N TYR A 243 -7.93 22.08 11.56
CA TYR A 243 -7.92 21.20 10.39
C TYR A 243 -8.96 21.56 9.32
N ASP A 244 -9.30 22.84 9.18
CA ASP A 244 -10.33 23.33 8.26
C ASP A 244 -10.16 22.84 6.82
N SER A 245 -8.91 22.72 6.34
CA SER A 245 -8.53 22.24 5.01
C SER A 245 -8.92 20.78 4.74
N LEU A 246 -9.17 19.99 5.78
CA LEU A 246 -9.44 18.57 5.71
C LEU A 246 -10.95 18.25 5.71
N PHE A 247 -11.80 19.25 5.93
CA PHE A 247 -13.26 19.08 5.91
C PHE A 247 -13.84 19.47 4.56
N PHE A 248 -14.73 18.62 4.05
CA PHE A 248 -15.42 18.85 2.78
C PHE A 248 -16.92 18.73 2.95
N ASN A 249 -17.65 19.55 2.20
CA ASN A 249 -19.10 19.61 2.26
C ASN A 249 -19.75 18.29 1.81
N LEU A 250 -20.68 17.79 2.62
CA LEU A 250 -21.37 16.51 2.35
C LEU A 250 -22.56 16.65 1.39
N ARG A 251 -23.14 17.84 1.25
CA ARG A 251 -24.31 18.07 0.38
C ARG A 251 -23.96 18.30 -1.07
N SER A 252 -22.80 18.89 -1.34
CA SER A 252 -22.39 19.31 -2.70
C SER A 252 -21.70 18.21 -3.54
N CYS A 253 -21.75 16.96 -3.09
CA CYS A 253 -20.90 15.87 -3.59
C CYS A 253 -19.39 16.17 -3.54
N SER A 254 -18.94 17.31 -2.98
CA SER A 254 -17.53 17.69 -2.97
C SER A 254 -16.69 16.70 -2.19
N TYR A 255 -17.22 16.20 -1.08
CA TYR A 255 -16.57 15.18 -0.26
C TYR A 255 -16.41 13.84 -1.02
N GLU A 256 -17.49 13.35 -1.65
CA GLU A 256 -17.45 12.13 -2.48
C GLU A 256 -16.48 12.26 -3.66
N ALA A 257 -16.56 13.39 -4.39
CA ALA A 257 -15.68 13.66 -5.52
C ALA A 257 -14.21 13.79 -5.09
N HIS A 258 -13.96 14.40 -3.93
CA HIS A 258 -12.62 14.48 -3.34
C HIS A 258 -12.08 13.08 -3.04
N LEU A 259 -12.82 12.26 -2.29
CA LEU A 259 -12.40 10.90 -1.97
C LEU A 259 -12.17 10.05 -3.22
N ALA A 260 -13.06 10.14 -4.20
CA ALA A 260 -12.95 9.41 -5.46
C ALA A 260 -11.69 9.81 -6.24
N ARG A 261 -11.46 11.11 -6.44
CA ARG A 261 -10.38 11.62 -7.31
C ARG A 261 -9.02 11.69 -6.63
N LYS A 262 -8.98 11.91 -5.31
CA LYS A 262 -7.72 12.10 -4.56
C LYS A 262 -7.28 10.87 -3.80
N HIS A 263 -8.23 10.02 -3.41
CA HIS A 263 -7.95 8.86 -2.59
C HIS A 263 -8.41 7.56 -3.23
N GLY A 264 -9.21 7.58 -4.29
CA GLY A 264 -9.65 6.37 -4.97
C GLY A 264 -10.66 5.57 -4.15
N VAL A 265 -11.75 6.20 -3.73
CA VAL A 265 -12.90 5.54 -3.10
C VAL A 265 -14.11 5.67 -4.02
N TYR A 266 -14.85 4.58 -4.26
CA TYR A 266 -16.09 4.63 -5.03
C TYR A 266 -17.23 5.28 -4.24
N GLY A 267 -18.23 5.82 -4.94
CA GLY A 267 -19.46 6.33 -4.32
C GLY A 267 -20.28 5.25 -3.60
N SER A 268 -20.00 3.96 -3.84
CA SER A 268 -20.52 2.84 -3.06
C SER A 268 -19.89 2.71 -1.66
N GLY A 269 -18.76 3.36 -1.40
CA GLY A 269 -17.95 3.17 -0.19
C GLY A 269 -16.84 2.13 -0.33
N GLU A 270 -16.80 1.39 -1.45
CA GLU A 270 -15.74 0.42 -1.74
C GLU A 270 -14.43 1.13 -2.12
N GLU A 271 -13.30 0.53 -1.76
CA GLU A 271 -12.00 1.01 -2.22
C GLU A 271 -11.76 0.67 -3.70
N LEU A 272 -11.14 1.58 -4.45
CA LEU A 272 -10.59 1.25 -5.76
C LEU A 272 -9.55 0.13 -5.63
N SER A 273 -9.46 -0.72 -6.65
CA SER A 273 -8.36 -1.66 -6.79
C SER A 273 -7.01 -0.93 -6.73
N PRO A 274 -5.94 -1.56 -6.20
CA PRO A 274 -4.62 -0.93 -6.20
C PRO A 274 -4.13 -0.71 -7.65
N PRO A 275 -3.49 0.43 -7.94
CA PRO A 275 -2.88 0.64 -9.25
C PRO A 275 -1.76 -0.35 -9.51
N VAL A 276 -1.52 -0.63 -10.78
CA VAL A 276 -0.36 -1.39 -11.21
C VAL A 276 0.43 -0.54 -12.19
N PHE A 277 1.60 -0.09 -11.78
CA PHE A 277 2.47 0.70 -12.65
C PHE A 277 3.47 -0.20 -13.36
N VAL A 278 3.63 0.05 -14.64
CA VAL A 278 4.50 -0.72 -15.52
C VAL A 278 5.33 0.25 -16.36
N GLN A 279 6.51 -0.18 -16.76
CA GLN A 279 7.34 0.54 -17.71
C GLN A 279 7.33 -0.18 -19.05
N LYS A 280 7.06 0.56 -20.12
CA LYS A 280 7.13 0.09 -21.50
C LYS A 280 7.75 1.19 -22.36
N ASP A 281 8.75 0.84 -23.15
CA ASP A 281 9.46 1.77 -24.05
C ASP A 281 10.00 3.01 -23.31
N PHE A 282 10.55 2.79 -22.11
CA PHE A 282 11.03 3.82 -21.18
C PHE A 282 9.96 4.76 -20.60
N GLU A 283 8.69 4.60 -20.96
CA GLU A 283 7.58 5.38 -20.43
C GLU A 283 6.89 4.66 -19.25
N ALA A 284 6.54 5.43 -18.22
CA ALA A 284 5.70 4.94 -17.13
C ALA A 284 4.23 4.89 -17.58
N LYS A 285 3.59 3.75 -17.36
CA LYS A 285 2.18 3.48 -17.68
C LYS A 285 1.51 2.87 -16.46
N PHE A 286 0.18 2.92 -16.44
CA PHE A 286 -0.60 2.18 -15.46
C PHE A 286 -1.52 1.19 -16.14
N VAL A 287 -1.81 0.11 -15.43
CA VAL A 287 -2.79 -0.87 -15.86
C VAL A 287 -3.99 -0.79 -14.95
N CYS A 288 -5.15 -0.62 -15.57
CA CYS A 288 -6.40 -0.74 -14.87
C CYS A 288 -6.79 -2.21 -14.76
N MET A 289 -6.85 -2.73 -13.54
CA MET A 289 -7.24 -4.12 -13.28
C MET A 289 -8.72 -4.40 -13.56
N GLU A 290 -9.55 -3.36 -13.71
CA GLU A 290 -10.99 -3.52 -13.99
C GLU A 290 -11.26 -3.64 -15.49
N CYS A 291 -10.71 -2.75 -16.34
CA CYS A 291 -10.82 -2.90 -17.80
C CYS A 291 -9.68 -3.66 -18.47
N GLN A 292 -8.64 -4.03 -17.72
CA GLN A 292 -7.43 -4.70 -18.23
C GLN A 292 -6.70 -3.92 -19.33
N ARG A 293 -6.82 -2.58 -19.33
CA ARG A 293 -6.17 -1.70 -20.31
C ARG A 293 -4.92 -1.06 -19.73
N VAL A 294 -3.91 -0.94 -20.58
CA VAL A 294 -2.70 -0.16 -20.33
C VAL A 294 -2.98 1.28 -20.75
N ASN A 295 -2.75 2.23 -19.85
CA ASN A 295 -2.98 3.64 -20.08
C ASN A 295 -1.68 4.41 -19.84
N SER A 296 -1.45 5.43 -20.67
CA SER A 296 -0.32 6.35 -20.49
C SER A 296 -0.57 7.26 -19.30
N ILE A 297 0.52 7.64 -18.61
CA ILE A 297 0.49 8.67 -17.58
C ILE A 297 0.83 9.99 -18.24
N SER A 298 -0.11 10.94 -18.26
CA SER A 298 0.06 12.23 -18.92
C SER A 298 0.72 13.28 -18.03
N GLY A 299 1.83 13.87 -18.49
CA GLY A 299 2.17 15.29 -18.29
C GLY A 299 2.38 15.83 -16.87
N GLY A 300 2.73 15.00 -15.89
CA GLY A 300 3.00 15.43 -14.51
C GLY A 300 4.45 15.17 -14.07
N PRO A 301 4.86 15.70 -12.89
CA PRO A 301 6.08 15.26 -12.24
C PRO A 301 6.07 13.74 -12.09
N LEU A 302 7.23 13.10 -12.32
CA LEU A 302 7.42 11.65 -12.22
C LEU A 302 7.48 11.20 -10.75
N ASP A 303 6.42 11.49 -9.99
CA ASP A 303 6.26 11.08 -8.61
C ASP A 303 5.09 10.09 -8.44
N ALA A 304 5.20 9.27 -7.40
CA ALA A 304 4.23 8.22 -7.10
C ALA A 304 2.79 8.72 -6.91
N ASN A 305 2.62 9.91 -6.31
CA ASN A 305 1.30 10.46 -6.04
C ASN A 305 0.63 10.89 -7.34
N SER A 306 1.37 11.55 -8.24
CA SER A 306 0.90 11.96 -9.56
C SER A 306 0.40 10.76 -10.37
N PHE A 307 1.15 9.65 -10.36
CA PHE A 307 0.75 8.41 -11.04
C PHE A 307 -0.54 7.82 -10.46
N GLN A 308 -0.65 7.82 -9.13
CA GLN A 308 -1.82 7.31 -8.42
C GLN A 308 -3.07 8.16 -8.70
N LEU A 309 -2.93 9.48 -8.80
CA LEU A 309 -4.03 10.37 -9.13
C LEU A 309 -4.56 10.16 -10.55
N GLU A 310 -3.69 9.94 -11.54
CA GLU A 310 -4.14 9.62 -12.91
C GLU A 310 -4.91 8.31 -12.95
N TYR A 311 -4.41 7.28 -12.26
CA TYR A 311 -5.12 6.02 -12.12
C TYR A 311 -6.51 6.20 -11.49
N PHE A 312 -6.61 6.99 -10.42
CA PHE A 312 -7.90 7.27 -9.78
C PHE A 312 -8.87 7.99 -10.71
N ARG A 313 -8.41 8.99 -11.46
CA ARG A 313 -9.26 9.67 -12.45
C ARG A 313 -9.77 8.70 -13.50
N HIS A 314 -8.91 7.83 -14.02
CA HIS A 314 -9.32 6.82 -14.98
C HIS A 314 -10.42 5.90 -14.42
N CYS A 315 -10.22 5.35 -13.22
CA CYS A 315 -11.20 4.46 -12.60
C CYS A 315 -12.51 5.18 -12.28
N VAL A 316 -12.45 6.42 -11.80
CA VAL A 316 -13.65 7.24 -11.56
C VAL A 316 -14.39 7.55 -12.84
N ASN A 317 -13.69 7.79 -13.96
CA ASN A 317 -14.35 8.09 -15.23
C ASN A 317 -14.91 6.84 -15.93
N SER A 318 -14.23 5.70 -15.80
CA SER A 318 -14.52 4.50 -16.60
C SER A 318 -15.30 3.42 -15.83
N HIS A 319 -15.23 3.42 -14.51
CA HIS A 319 -15.69 2.32 -13.64
C HIS A 319 -16.51 2.79 -12.45
N TYR A 320 -17.05 4.02 -12.47
CA TYR A 320 -17.70 4.60 -11.31
C TYR A 320 -18.85 3.73 -10.77
N ARG A 321 -18.70 3.27 -9.53
CA ARG A 321 -19.75 2.55 -8.81
C ARG A 321 -20.47 3.53 -7.89
N ARG A 322 -21.76 3.75 -8.16
CA ARG A 322 -22.64 4.49 -7.27
C ARG A 322 -23.26 3.55 -6.24
N LYS A 323 -23.58 4.08 -5.06
CA LYS A 323 -24.43 3.40 -4.08
C LYS A 323 -25.76 3.06 -4.78
N SER A 324 -26.15 1.79 -4.76
CA SER A 324 -27.44 1.38 -5.31
C SER A 324 -28.56 2.04 -4.49
N ALA A 325 -29.54 2.64 -5.18
CA ALA A 325 -30.62 3.42 -4.57
C ALA A 325 -31.47 2.62 -3.56
N GLY A 326 -31.36 1.29 -3.53
CA GLY A 326 -32.08 0.41 -2.61
C GLY A 326 -31.52 0.30 -1.18
N SER A 327 -30.43 1.01 -0.84
CA SER A 327 -29.79 0.92 0.49
C SER A 327 -29.71 2.24 1.26
N ALA A 328 -30.41 3.28 0.80
CA ALA A 328 -30.46 4.60 1.44
C ALA A 328 -31.79 4.83 2.16
N ASN A 329 -32.04 4.10 3.24
CA ASN A 329 -32.85 4.60 4.35
C ASN A 329 -31.89 5.03 5.46
N VAL A 330 -31.15 6.11 5.20
CA VAL A 330 -30.64 6.95 6.29
C VAL A 330 -31.49 8.20 6.24
N GLN A 331 -32.62 8.13 6.96
CA GLN A 331 -33.32 9.33 7.37
C GLN A 331 -32.30 10.20 8.12
N PHE A 332 -31.88 11.31 7.52
CA PHE A 332 -31.57 12.48 8.33
C PHE A 332 -32.92 12.90 8.93
N GLN A 333 -33.27 12.31 10.07
CA GLN A 333 -34.44 12.72 10.84
C GLN A 333 -34.25 14.20 11.15
N ARG A 334 -35.13 15.02 10.56
CA ARG A 334 -35.37 16.38 11.01
C ARG A 334 -36.03 16.24 12.38
N HIS A 335 -35.26 16.43 13.43
CA HIS A 335 -35.79 16.78 14.74
C HIS A 335 -35.30 18.18 15.08
#